data_AF-A0A835T1E6-F1
#
_entry.id   AF-A0A835T1E6-F1
#
_cell.length_a   1.000
_cell.length_b   1.000
_cell.length_c   1.000
_cell.angle_alpha   90.00
_cell.angle_beta   90.00
_cell.angle_gamma   90.00
#
_symmetry.space_group_name_H-M   'P 1'
#
loop_
_entity.id
_entity.type
_entity.pdbx_description
1 polymer ?
#
loop_
_entity_poly.entity_id
_entity_poly.type
_entity_poly.pdbx_seq_one_letter_code
_entity_poly.pdbx_strand_id
1 'polypeptide(L)'
;MAFASVEHWEDSLGASEAHRDWLCSYATLRKIVLDLLNHWPPPLPNILLVGTGLSNFAEELYDSGFKYITVLDFAASAAEVHRKRAASRPARTGLRVVQRSVAEAEWPELDGTSDGGREFGIVVDKGVIDCLLTARDGLDRAGAAVTNLFSRMTTPGVWISVSHSPPGQRRDLYCTSAASAAGLSPVYWHEFKVKRVRLPPLEYAATSTLPGPEQVEDMPEAGFTASAPPGATQQQQAAGWGAAREADQGLGQGQGEDDLDFRDDVAYIYMMTK
;
A
#
# COMPACT_ATOMS: atom_id res chain seq x y z
N MET A 1 -13.05 -4.70 -11.77
CA MET A 1 -11.80 -3.98 -11.49
C MET A 1 -10.67 -5.00 -11.47
N ALA A 2 -9.54 -4.69 -12.12
CA ALA A 2 -8.51 -5.67 -12.50
C ALA A 2 -7.12 -5.40 -11.89
N PHE A 3 -6.97 -4.41 -10.99
CA PHE A 3 -5.66 -4.00 -10.46
C PHE A 3 -4.96 -5.05 -9.61
N ALA A 4 -5.68 -6.05 -9.09
CA ALA A 4 -5.09 -7.20 -8.41
C ALA A 4 -4.55 -8.29 -9.36
N SER A 5 -4.78 -8.15 -10.67
CA SER A 5 -4.45 -9.16 -11.68
C SER A 5 -3.12 -8.81 -12.35
N VAL A 6 -2.28 -9.82 -12.55
CA VAL A 6 -0.98 -9.64 -13.23
C VAL A 6 -1.20 -9.25 -14.69
N GLU A 7 -2.23 -9.80 -15.34
CA GLU A 7 -2.56 -9.52 -16.74
C GLU A 7 -2.85 -8.04 -16.97
N HIS A 8 -3.59 -7.40 -16.05
CA HIS A 8 -3.83 -5.96 -16.11
C HIS A 8 -2.53 -5.15 -16.11
N TRP A 9 -1.57 -5.52 -15.26
CA TRP A 9 -0.30 -4.83 -15.20
C TRP A 9 0.56 -5.13 -16.41
N GLU A 10 0.66 -6.37 -16.86
CA GLU A 10 1.38 -6.70 -18.09
C GLU A 10 0.85 -5.92 -19.29
N ASP A 11 -0.47 -5.81 -19.44
CA ASP A 11 -1.10 -5.03 -20.51
C ASP A 11 -0.84 -3.53 -20.37
N SER A 12 -0.93 -2.97 -19.15
CA SER A 12 -0.75 -1.52 -18.90
C SER A 12 0.70 -1.04 -19.01
N LEU A 13 1.64 -1.93 -18.66
CA LEU A 13 3.07 -1.69 -18.75
C LEU A 13 3.54 -1.85 -20.21
N GLY A 14 3.02 -2.86 -20.90
CA GLY A 14 3.35 -3.16 -22.28
C GLY A 14 4.87 -3.30 -22.47
N ALA A 15 5.41 -2.67 -23.52
CA ALA A 15 6.85 -2.65 -23.78
C ALA A 15 7.57 -1.42 -23.18
N SER A 16 6.91 -0.67 -22.29
CA SER A 16 7.48 0.56 -21.73
C SER A 16 8.55 0.25 -20.69
N GLU A 17 9.71 0.91 -20.82
CA GLU A 17 10.74 0.96 -19.76
C GLU A 17 10.76 2.32 -19.04
N ALA A 18 9.88 3.24 -19.45
CA ALA A 18 9.81 4.59 -18.90
C ALA A 18 9.37 4.57 -17.44
N HIS A 19 10.00 5.44 -16.63
CA HIS A 19 9.64 5.66 -15.24
C HIS A 19 8.16 6.02 -15.09
N ARG A 20 7.49 5.38 -14.11
CA ARG A 20 6.12 5.67 -13.71
C ARG A 20 6.01 5.54 -12.20
N ASP A 21 5.44 6.56 -11.56
CA ASP A 21 5.16 6.58 -10.13
C ASP A 21 3.66 6.70 -9.89
N TRP A 22 3.19 6.00 -8.86
CA TRP A 22 1.83 6.11 -8.34
C TRP A 22 1.86 6.69 -6.93
N LEU A 23 0.81 7.44 -6.59
CA LEU A 23 0.53 8.08 -5.31
C LEU A 23 1.48 9.19 -4.88
N CYS A 24 2.79 9.00 -4.98
CA CYS A 24 3.76 10.06 -4.70
C CYS A 24 5.10 9.78 -5.37
N SER A 25 5.84 10.87 -5.59
CA SER A 25 7.17 10.83 -6.19
C SER A 25 8.24 10.22 -5.26
N TYR A 26 9.32 9.72 -5.86
CA TYR A 26 10.54 9.39 -5.11
C TYR A 26 10.98 10.54 -4.19
N ALA A 27 10.94 11.79 -4.65
CA ALA A 27 11.42 12.94 -3.87
C ALA A 27 10.70 13.10 -2.52
N THR A 28 9.40 12.79 -2.46
CA THR A 28 8.62 12.84 -1.22
C THR A 28 8.94 11.68 -0.30
N LEU A 29 8.88 10.45 -0.80
CA LEU A 29 9.16 9.27 0.03
C LEU A 29 10.62 9.20 0.47
N ARG A 30 11.55 9.64 -0.37
CA ARG A 30 12.97 9.71 -0.05
C ARG A 30 13.22 10.47 1.24
N LYS A 31 12.56 11.62 1.44
CA LYS A 31 12.73 12.40 2.69
C LYS A 31 12.35 11.56 3.90
N ILE A 32 11.19 10.89 3.86
CA ILE A 32 10.71 10.04 4.95
C ILE A 32 11.65 8.84 5.18
N VAL A 33 12.04 8.16 4.12
CA VAL A 33 12.95 7.00 4.18
C VAL A 33 14.32 7.43 4.75
N LEU A 34 14.87 8.56 4.31
CA LEU A 34 16.12 9.09 4.82
C LEU A 34 16.02 9.52 6.28
N ASP A 35 14.92 10.17 6.68
CA ASP A 35 14.70 10.56 8.06
C ASP A 35 14.66 9.34 9.00
N LEU A 36 13.98 8.26 8.59
CA LEU A 36 13.99 6.99 9.31
C LEU A 36 15.40 6.38 9.38
N LEU A 37 16.14 6.43 8.27
CA LEU A 37 17.50 5.86 8.17
C LEU A 37 18.55 6.67 8.94
N ASN A 38 18.37 7.98 9.13
CA ASN A 38 19.26 8.81 9.94
C ASN A 38 19.30 8.36 11.41
N HIS A 39 18.26 7.68 11.87
CA HIS A 39 18.18 7.12 13.23
C HIS A 39 18.61 5.65 13.30
N TRP A 40 18.99 5.03 12.18
CA TRP A 40 19.38 3.63 12.13
C TRP A 40 20.88 3.46 12.44
N PRO A 41 21.26 2.62 13.42
CA PRO A 41 22.67 2.38 13.72
C PRO A 41 23.35 1.61 12.58
N PRO A 42 24.57 1.97 12.16
CA PRO A 42 25.31 1.16 11.18
C PRO A 42 25.49 -0.29 11.66
N PRO A 43 25.39 -1.30 10.76
CA PRO A 43 25.15 -1.16 9.33
C PRO A 43 23.69 -0.79 8.98
N LEU A 44 23.52 -0.06 7.87
CA LEU A 44 22.19 0.27 7.34
C LEU A 44 21.36 -1.01 7.06
N PRO A 45 20.04 -0.96 7.24
CA PRO A 45 19.20 -2.14 7.08
C PRO A 45 19.01 -2.50 5.62
N ASN A 46 18.58 -3.74 5.39
CA ASN A 46 18.09 -4.14 4.08
C ASN A 46 16.70 -3.55 3.85
N ILE A 47 16.45 -3.17 2.60
CA ILE A 47 15.20 -2.54 2.17
C ILE A 47 14.44 -3.49 1.26
N LEU A 48 13.16 -3.72 1.55
CA LEU A 48 12.22 -4.38 0.65
C LEU A 48 11.30 -3.35 0.00
N LEU A 49 11.24 -3.35 -1.32
CA LEU A 49 10.33 -2.54 -2.11
C LEU A 49 9.34 -3.46 -2.81
N VAL A 50 8.05 -3.24 -2.58
CA VAL A 50 6.98 -4.14 -3.05
C VAL A 50 6.12 -3.42 -4.09
N GLY A 51 5.82 -4.13 -5.19
CA GLY A 51 5.00 -3.62 -6.29
C GLY A 51 5.56 -2.33 -6.86
N THR A 52 6.84 -2.34 -7.23
CA THR A 52 7.54 -1.15 -7.71
C THR A 52 7.10 -0.71 -9.10
N GLY A 53 6.51 -1.62 -9.90
CA GLY A 53 6.14 -1.36 -11.28
C GLY A 53 7.35 -0.88 -12.08
N LEU A 54 7.24 0.28 -12.72
CA LEU A 54 8.34 0.91 -13.47
C LEU A 54 9.01 2.06 -12.73
N SER A 55 8.68 2.28 -11.45
CA SER A 55 9.31 3.29 -10.61
C SER A 55 10.83 3.11 -10.61
N ASN A 56 11.58 4.21 -10.56
CA ASN A 56 13.05 4.17 -10.44
C ASN A 56 13.50 4.26 -8.97
N PHE A 57 12.56 4.13 -8.02
CA PHE A 57 12.77 4.29 -6.58
C PHE A 57 13.92 3.42 -6.05
N ALA A 58 14.01 2.17 -6.52
CA ALA A 58 15.05 1.23 -6.13
C ALA A 58 16.45 1.69 -6.57
N GLU A 59 16.57 2.13 -7.82
CA GLU A 59 17.83 2.61 -8.40
C GLU A 59 18.28 3.91 -7.72
N GLU A 60 17.37 4.85 -7.49
CA GLU A 60 17.69 6.13 -6.87
C GLU A 60 18.07 5.99 -5.38
N LEU A 61 17.45 5.06 -4.64
CA LEU A 61 17.90 4.68 -3.31
C LEU A 61 19.30 4.05 -3.36
N TYR A 62 19.54 3.14 -4.30
CA TYR A 62 20.84 2.48 -4.43
C TYR A 62 21.97 3.48 -4.70
N ASP A 63 21.72 4.40 -5.62
CA ASP A 63 22.66 5.44 -6.04
C ASP A 63 22.87 6.47 -4.92
N SER A 64 21.89 6.65 -4.02
CA SER A 64 22.00 7.46 -2.80
C SER A 64 22.79 6.79 -1.66
N GLY A 65 23.24 5.54 -1.82
CA GLY A 65 24.12 4.85 -0.86
C GLY A 65 23.54 3.60 -0.20
N PHE A 66 22.27 3.26 -0.42
CA PHE A 66 21.64 2.08 0.17
C PHE A 66 21.94 0.84 -0.66
N LYS A 67 22.83 -0.03 -0.16
CA LYS A 67 23.40 -1.09 -1.00
C LYS A 67 22.66 -2.41 -1.00
N TYR A 68 21.73 -2.65 -0.07
CA TYR A 68 21.01 -3.93 0.01
C TYR A 68 19.51 -3.67 -0.15
N ILE A 69 19.04 -3.75 -1.39
CA ILE A 69 17.67 -3.46 -1.78
C ILE A 69 17.11 -4.67 -2.51
N THR A 70 15.96 -5.16 -2.07
CA THR A 70 15.19 -6.20 -2.75
C THR A 70 13.94 -5.56 -3.33
N VAL A 71 13.73 -5.73 -4.62
CA VAL A 71 12.49 -5.42 -5.33
C VAL A 71 11.66 -6.70 -5.46
N LEU A 72 10.39 -6.62 -5.08
CA LEU A 72 9.40 -7.70 -5.21
C LEU A 72 8.24 -7.21 -6.06
N ASP A 73 8.03 -7.78 -7.24
CA ASP A 73 6.94 -7.41 -8.14
C ASP A 73 6.37 -8.65 -8.84
N PHE A 74 5.06 -8.75 -8.99
CA PHE A 74 4.46 -9.91 -9.66
C PHE A 74 4.51 -9.85 -11.19
N ALA A 75 4.66 -8.67 -11.78
CA ALA A 75 4.68 -8.46 -13.21
C ALA A 75 6.09 -8.76 -13.74
N ALA A 76 6.17 -9.69 -14.69
CA ALA A 76 7.41 -10.08 -15.35
C ALA A 76 8.04 -8.89 -16.08
N SER A 77 7.24 -8.06 -16.76
CA SER A 77 7.72 -6.85 -17.44
C SER A 77 8.40 -5.86 -16.48
N ALA A 78 7.78 -5.56 -15.35
CA ALA A 78 8.34 -4.70 -14.30
C ALA A 78 9.64 -5.28 -13.72
N ALA A 79 9.61 -6.56 -13.33
CA ALA A 79 10.77 -7.25 -12.80
C ALA A 79 11.94 -7.26 -13.80
N GLU A 80 11.67 -7.47 -15.08
CA GLU A 80 12.71 -7.48 -16.12
C GLU A 80 13.34 -6.11 -16.32
N VAL A 81 12.53 -5.04 -16.32
CA VAL A 81 13.06 -3.66 -16.37
C VAL A 81 13.99 -3.38 -15.20
N HIS A 82 13.62 -3.78 -13.98
CA HIS A 82 14.49 -3.64 -12.81
C HIS A 82 15.76 -4.49 -12.91
N ARG A 83 15.71 -5.71 -13.45
CA ARG A 83 16.91 -6.53 -13.68
C ARG A 83 17.87 -5.85 -14.66
N LYS A 84 17.36 -5.30 -15.77
CA LYS A 84 18.16 -4.54 -16.74
C LYS A 84 18.80 -3.31 -16.09
N ARG A 85 18.02 -2.54 -15.31
CA ARG A 85 18.50 -1.38 -14.56
C ARG A 85 19.56 -1.77 -13.54
N ALA A 86 19.39 -2.87 -12.81
CA ALA A 86 20.37 -3.38 -11.86
C ALA A 86 21.69 -3.81 -12.55
N ALA A 87 21.61 -4.39 -13.75
CA ALA A 87 22.76 -4.83 -14.54
C ALA A 87 23.45 -3.69 -15.33
N SER A 88 22.84 -2.51 -15.43
CA SER A 88 23.43 -1.34 -16.10
C SER A 88 24.77 -0.94 -15.48
N ARG A 89 25.69 -0.31 -16.22
CA ARG A 89 27.04 0.02 -15.74
C ARG A 89 27.07 1.40 -15.06
N PRO A 90 27.59 1.53 -13.82
CA PRO A 90 28.11 0.46 -12.95
C PRO A 90 26.99 -0.42 -12.36
N ALA A 91 27.25 -1.73 -12.29
CA ALA A 91 26.25 -2.70 -11.83
C ALA A 91 25.87 -2.46 -10.37
N ARG A 92 24.55 -2.50 -10.10
CA ARG A 92 23.99 -2.39 -8.75
C ARG A 92 23.95 -3.76 -8.09
N THR A 93 25.10 -4.29 -7.73
CA THR A 93 25.27 -5.69 -7.29
C THR A 93 24.49 -6.08 -6.03
N GLY A 94 24.05 -5.11 -5.23
CA GLY A 94 23.18 -5.37 -4.08
C GLY A 94 21.72 -4.95 -4.29
N LEU A 95 21.32 -4.61 -5.52
CA LEU A 95 19.93 -4.50 -5.93
C LEU A 95 19.49 -5.86 -6.48
N ARG A 96 18.62 -6.53 -5.73
CA ARG A 96 18.04 -7.82 -6.06
C ARG A 96 16.62 -7.63 -6.57
N VAL A 97 16.20 -8.43 -7.56
CA VAL A 97 14.84 -8.42 -8.09
C VAL A 97 14.23 -9.81 -7.99
N VAL A 98 13.05 -9.91 -7.39
CA VAL A 98 12.27 -11.14 -7.25
C VAL A 98 10.92 -10.92 -7.91
N GLN A 99 10.56 -11.80 -8.84
CA GLN A 99 9.24 -11.77 -9.46
C GLN A 99 8.28 -12.65 -8.66
N ARG A 100 7.38 -12.06 -7.88
CA ARG A 100 6.42 -12.79 -7.04
C ARG A 100 5.32 -11.88 -6.51
N SER A 101 4.15 -12.44 -6.24
CA SER A 101 3.10 -11.72 -5.52
C SER A 101 3.41 -11.63 -4.02
N VAL A 102 3.20 -10.45 -3.43
CA VAL A 102 3.34 -10.25 -1.99
C VAL A 102 2.32 -11.07 -1.17
N ALA A 103 1.19 -11.45 -1.78
CA ALA A 103 0.16 -12.25 -1.11
C ALA A 103 0.49 -13.76 -1.07
N GLU A 104 1.53 -14.23 -1.76
CA GLU A 104 1.96 -15.63 -1.71
C GLU A 104 2.71 -15.93 -0.41
N ALA A 105 2.37 -17.03 0.27
CA ALA A 105 2.84 -17.35 1.63
C ALA A 105 4.34 -17.69 1.73
N GLU A 106 4.93 -18.23 0.66
CA GLU A 106 6.32 -18.69 0.63
C GLU A 106 7.15 -17.85 -0.32
N TRP A 107 8.30 -17.34 0.14
CA TRP A 107 9.24 -16.55 -0.66
C TRP A 107 10.62 -17.25 -0.63
N PRO A 108 10.75 -18.46 -1.20
CA PRO A 108 11.96 -19.26 -1.11
C PRO A 108 13.20 -18.57 -1.71
N GLU A 109 13.00 -17.62 -2.64
CA GLU A 109 14.09 -16.78 -3.11
C GLU A 109 14.66 -15.93 -1.97
N LEU A 110 13.82 -15.45 -1.06
CA LEU A 110 14.21 -14.62 0.08
C LEU A 110 14.68 -15.47 1.27
N ASP A 111 14.35 -16.76 1.31
CA ASP A 111 14.77 -17.70 2.34
C ASP A 111 16.20 -18.22 2.12
N GLY A 112 16.96 -18.44 3.20
CA GLY A 112 18.18 -19.26 3.19
C GLY A 112 19.32 -18.79 2.27
N THR A 113 19.31 -17.53 1.84
CA THR A 113 20.38 -16.96 1.00
C THR A 113 21.71 -16.95 1.76
N SER A 114 22.83 -17.08 1.03
CA SER A 114 24.20 -17.15 1.61
C SER A 114 24.63 -15.91 2.40
N ASP A 115 23.80 -14.87 2.39
CA ASP A 115 23.91 -13.65 3.18
C ASP A 115 22.91 -13.57 4.35
N GLY A 116 22.24 -14.68 4.67
CA GLY A 116 21.51 -14.90 5.92
C GLY A 116 19.99 -14.79 5.86
N GLY A 117 19.33 -14.87 4.69
CA GLY A 117 17.87 -14.75 4.61
C GLY A 117 17.39 -13.42 5.21
N ARG A 118 18.06 -12.33 4.82
CA ARG A 118 18.07 -11.11 5.63
C ARG A 118 16.66 -10.55 5.82
N GLU A 119 16.25 -10.48 7.09
CA GLU A 119 15.08 -9.71 7.50
C GLU A 119 15.25 -8.23 7.09
N PHE A 120 14.14 -7.59 6.72
CA PHE A 120 14.11 -6.22 6.22
C PHE A 120 13.86 -5.23 7.35
N GLY A 121 14.76 -4.28 7.53
CA GLY A 121 14.55 -3.20 8.49
C GLY A 121 13.62 -2.11 7.96
N ILE A 122 13.53 -1.99 6.64
CA ILE A 122 12.58 -1.08 5.97
C ILE A 122 11.84 -1.84 4.88
N VAL A 123 10.52 -1.71 4.89
CA VAL A 123 9.63 -2.18 3.84
C VAL A 123 8.90 -0.96 3.26
N VAL A 124 8.77 -0.89 1.94
CA VAL A 124 8.01 0.17 1.27
C VAL A 124 7.07 -0.43 0.24
N ASP A 125 5.80 -0.04 0.27
CA ASP A 125 4.85 -0.28 -0.82
C ASP A 125 4.08 1.00 -1.17
N LYS A 126 3.72 1.16 -2.45
CA LYS A 126 2.96 2.30 -2.95
C LYS A 126 1.72 1.80 -3.69
N GLY A 127 0.59 1.75 -2.99
CA GLY A 127 -0.69 1.36 -3.56
C GLY A 127 -0.87 -0.13 -3.77
N VAL A 128 0.07 -0.98 -3.30
CA VAL A 128 -0.02 -2.43 -3.51
C VAL A 128 -1.23 -2.99 -2.78
N ILE A 129 -1.43 -2.58 -1.52
CA ILE A 129 -2.57 -3.02 -0.72
C ILE A 129 -3.88 -2.52 -1.34
N ASP A 130 -3.92 -1.29 -1.86
CA ASP A 130 -5.07 -0.75 -2.62
C ASP A 130 -5.39 -1.64 -3.83
N CYS A 131 -4.37 -2.06 -4.59
CA CYS A 131 -4.53 -2.93 -5.75
C CYS A 131 -5.10 -4.30 -5.36
N LEU A 132 -4.56 -4.94 -4.31
CA LEU A 132 -5.02 -6.25 -3.85
C LEU A 132 -6.50 -6.23 -3.44
N LEU A 133 -6.94 -5.16 -2.78
CA LEU A 133 -8.33 -4.99 -2.32
C LEU A 133 -9.34 -4.90 -3.48
N THR A 134 -8.91 -4.70 -4.72
CA THR A 134 -9.80 -4.66 -5.89
C THR A 134 -10.26 -6.04 -6.37
N ALA A 135 -9.65 -7.12 -5.87
CA ALA A 135 -10.07 -8.49 -6.17
C ALA A 135 -11.31 -8.90 -5.36
N ARG A 136 -12.03 -9.93 -5.84
CA ARG A 136 -13.15 -10.54 -5.09
C ARG A 136 -12.70 -11.11 -3.73
N ASP A 137 -11.50 -11.69 -3.69
CA ASP A 137 -10.80 -12.21 -2.51
C ASP A 137 -9.79 -11.17 -1.95
N GLY A 138 -10.04 -9.88 -2.18
CA GLY A 138 -9.07 -8.82 -1.90
C GLY A 138 -8.68 -8.67 -0.44
N LEU A 139 -9.63 -8.89 0.49
CA LEU A 139 -9.34 -8.87 1.93
C LEU A 139 -8.38 -10.01 2.32
N ASP A 140 -8.59 -11.21 1.81
CA ASP A 140 -7.73 -12.36 2.08
C ASP A 140 -6.32 -12.13 1.54
N ARG A 141 -6.21 -11.62 0.30
CA ARG A 141 -4.92 -11.29 -0.33
C ARG A 141 -4.18 -10.18 0.42
N ALA A 142 -4.88 -9.12 0.83
CA ALA A 142 -4.29 -8.04 1.59
C ALA A 142 -3.85 -8.51 2.99
N GLY A 143 -4.66 -9.35 3.66
CA GLY A 143 -4.30 -9.96 4.94
C GLY A 143 -3.08 -10.88 4.84
N ALA A 144 -2.99 -11.68 3.78
CA ALA A 144 -1.81 -12.48 3.49
C ALA A 144 -0.57 -11.59 3.26
N ALA A 145 -0.69 -10.52 2.46
CA ALA A 145 0.39 -9.57 2.22
C ALA A 145 0.90 -8.92 3.52
N VAL A 146 0.00 -8.45 4.39
CA VAL A 146 0.35 -7.90 5.71
C VAL A 146 1.14 -8.92 6.54
N THR A 147 0.66 -10.16 6.60
CA THR A 147 1.29 -11.25 7.37
C THR A 147 2.68 -11.60 6.82
N ASN A 148 2.79 -11.69 5.50
CA ASN A 148 4.06 -11.98 4.83
C ASN A 148 5.06 -10.86 5.09
N LEU A 149 4.69 -9.59 4.87
CA LEU A 149 5.59 -8.47 5.11
C LEU A 149 6.05 -8.40 6.57
N PHE A 150 5.11 -8.48 7.51
CA PHE A 150 5.42 -8.45 8.95
C PHE A 150 6.40 -9.55 9.37
N SER A 151 6.23 -10.76 8.85
CA SER A 151 7.09 -11.89 9.21
C SER A 151 8.50 -11.82 8.61
N ARG A 152 8.73 -11.01 7.57
CA ARG A 152 10.07 -10.79 6.98
C ARG A 152 10.76 -9.51 7.48
N MET A 153 10.10 -8.75 8.36
CA MET A 153 10.69 -7.55 8.97
C MET A 153 11.55 -7.89 10.19
N THR A 154 12.66 -7.17 10.37
CA THR A 154 13.45 -7.20 11.62
C THR A 154 12.64 -6.61 12.78
N THR A 155 13.10 -6.86 14.01
CA THR A 155 12.67 -6.12 15.20
C THR A 155 13.87 -5.38 15.80
N PRO A 156 13.90 -4.03 15.79
CA PRO A 156 12.89 -3.14 15.24
C PRO A 156 12.90 -3.12 13.70
N GLY A 157 11.76 -2.81 13.08
CA GLY A 157 11.63 -2.64 11.63
C GLY A 157 10.44 -1.74 11.28
N VAL A 158 10.51 -1.01 10.17
CA VAL A 158 9.47 -0.05 9.77
C VAL A 158 8.90 -0.40 8.39
N TRP A 159 7.58 -0.48 8.30
CA TRP A 159 6.87 -0.56 7.03
C TRP A 159 6.23 0.79 6.70
N ILE A 160 6.58 1.31 5.53
CA ILE A 160 6.02 2.52 4.92
C ILE A 160 5.03 2.08 3.83
N SER A 161 3.74 2.27 4.06
CA SER A 161 2.70 1.97 3.07
C SER A 161 2.05 3.25 2.59
N VAL A 162 1.99 3.48 1.28
CA VAL A 162 1.29 4.64 0.68
C VAL A 162 -0.02 4.19 0.07
N SER A 163 -1.11 4.90 0.36
CA SER A 163 -2.46 4.46 0.03
C SER A 163 -3.42 5.63 -0.23
N HIS A 164 -4.44 5.42 -1.06
CA HIS A 164 -5.54 6.39 -1.18
C HIS A 164 -6.57 6.24 -0.06
N SER A 165 -6.72 5.05 0.51
CA SER A 165 -7.67 4.84 1.59
C SER A 165 -7.28 5.64 2.83
N PRO A 166 -8.21 6.37 3.46
CA PRO A 166 -7.97 7.06 4.71
C PRO A 166 -7.81 6.08 5.88
N PRO A 167 -7.22 6.52 7.00
CA PRO A 167 -6.95 5.70 8.17
C PRO A 167 -8.15 4.97 8.74
N GLY A 168 -9.33 5.60 8.75
CA GLY A 168 -10.57 4.98 9.25
C GLY A 168 -11.00 3.73 8.47
N GLN A 169 -10.43 3.51 7.27
CA GLN A 169 -10.65 2.31 6.47
C GLN A 169 -9.43 1.38 6.47
N ARG A 170 -8.23 1.95 6.42
CA ARG A 170 -7.00 1.18 6.21
C ARG A 170 -6.37 0.65 7.50
N ARG A 171 -6.54 1.36 8.62
CA ARG A 171 -5.88 1.01 9.89
C ARG A 171 -6.27 -0.39 10.35
N ASP A 172 -7.55 -0.74 10.31
CA ASP A 172 -8.01 -2.05 10.79
C ASP A 172 -7.49 -3.21 9.94
N LEU A 173 -7.21 -2.97 8.65
CA LEU A 173 -6.59 -3.97 7.78
C LEU A 173 -5.12 -4.25 8.16
N TYR A 174 -4.33 -3.20 8.45
CA TYR A 174 -2.95 -3.35 8.94
C TYR A 174 -2.87 -3.82 10.39
N CYS A 175 -3.82 -3.32 11.19
CA CYS A 175 -4.16 -3.66 12.56
C CYS A 175 -4.37 -5.15 12.74
N THR A 176 -5.54 -5.61 12.33
CA THR A 176 -6.09 -6.95 12.49
C THR A 176 -7.52 -6.90 11.97
N SER A 177 -7.83 -7.53 10.83
CA SER A 177 -9.23 -7.89 10.50
C SER A 177 -9.39 -8.96 9.41
N ALA A 178 -8.44 -9.11 8.48
CA ALA A 178 -8.49 -10.22 7.51
C ALA A 178 -7.93 -11.55 8.06
N ALA A 179 -7.06 -11.48 9.07
CA ALA A 179 -6.38 -12.64 9.63
C ALA A 179 -7.35 -13.63 10.34
N SER A 180 -8.40 -13.12 11.01
CA SER A 180 -9.37 -14.00 11.70
C SER A 180 -10.32 -14.73 10.76
N ALA A 181 -10.56 -14.24 9.54
CA ALA A 181 -11.37 -14.94 8.53
C ALA A 181 -10.56 -16.03 7.80
N ALA A 182 -9.25 -15.86 7.69
CA ALA A 182 -8.31 -16.77 7.03
C ALA A 182 -7.50 -17.68 7.99
N GLY A 183 -7.74 -17.62 9.32
CA GLY A 183 -7.02 -18.42 10.31
C GLY A 183 -5.56 -17.98 10.58
N LEU A 184 -5.20 -16.75 10.20
CA LEU A 184 -3.88 -16.15 10.45
C LEU A 184 -3.88 -15.38 11.79
N SER A 185 -2.70 -15.28 12.41
CA SER A 185 -2.54 -14.54 13.66
C SER A 185 -2.55 -13.02 13.40
N PRO A 186 -3.17 -12.21 14.27
CA PRO A 186 -3.05 -10.75 14.21
C PRO A 186 -1.59 -10.31 14.28
N VAL A 187 -1.27 -9.20 13.60
CA VAL A 187 0.04 -8.55 13.74
C VAL A 187 -0.07 -7.40 14.74
N TYR A 188 1.02 -7.14 15.46
CA TYR A 188 1.10 -6.05 16.41
C TYR A 188 2.17 -5.05 15.98
N TRP A 189 1.79 -3.78 15.94
CA TRP A 189 2.70 -2.67 15.66
C TRP A 189 2.96 -1.91 16.95
N HIS A 190 4.24 -1.76 17.32
CA HIS A 190 4.66 -0.96 18.46
C HIS A 190 4.30 0.52 18.28
N GLU A 191 4.42 1.03 17.06
CA GLU A 191 4.07 2.39 16.70
C GLU A 191 3.33 2.43 15.36
N PHE A 192 2.32 3.29 15.25
CA PHE A 192 1.53 3.47 14.03
C PHE A 192 1.32 4.97 13.79
N LYS A 193 2.10 5.53 12.87
CA LYS A 193 2.03 6.95 12.47
C LYS A 193 1.41 7.08 11.09
N VAL A 194 0.67 8.16 10.87
CA VAL A 194 0.14 8.49 9.55
C VAL A 194 0.48 9.92 9.18
N LYS A 195 0.99 10.09 7.97
CA LYS A 195 1.13 11.38 7.30
C LYS A 195 0.13 11.48 6.16
N ARG A 196 -0.34 12.69 5.90
CA ARG A 196 -1.16 13.01 4.72
C ARG A 196 -0.28 13.69 3.69
N VAL A 197 -0.38 13.27 2.43
CA VAL A 197 0.25 13.90 1.28
C VAL A 197 -0.84 14.53 0.43
N ARG A 198 -0.79 15.86 0.27
CA ARG A 198 -1.57 16.53 -0.76
C ARG A 198 -0.80 16.47 -2.07
N LEU A 199 -1.45 15.89 -3.07
CA LEU A 199 -0.96 15.78 -4.43
C LEU A 199 -1.42 16.99 -5.23
N PRO A 200 -0.65 17.46 -6.22
CA PRO A 200 -1.19 18.31 -7.27
C PRO A 200 -2.42 17.62 -7.89
N PRO A 201 -3.42 18.38 -8.41
CA PRO A 201 -4.62 17.80 -8.98
C PRO A 201 -4.32 16.61 -9.89
N LEU A 202 -4.82 15.42 -9.54
CA LEU A 202 -4.51 14.19 -10.26
C LEU A 202 -5.13 14.25 -11.65
N GLU A 203 -4.29 14.53 -12.66
CA GLU A 203 -4.53 13.89 -13.94
C GLU A 203 -4.15 12.42 -13.78
N TYR A 204 -5.17 11.55 -13.75
CA TYR A 204 -5.07 10.09 -13.80
C TYR A 204 -4.42 9.65 -15.12
N ALA A 205 -3.13 9.91 -15.28
CA ALA A 205 -2.36 9.46 -16.41
C ALA A 205 -1.21 8.61 -15.89
N ALA A 206 -1.09 7.38 -16.41
CA ALA A 206 0.02 6.46 -16.18
C ALA A 206 1.39 7.00 -16.65
N THR A 207 1.48 8.29 -16.95
CA THR A 207 2.67 9.04 -17.38
C THR A 207 2.90 10.30 -16.54
N SER A 208 2.11 10.53 -15.49
CA SER A 208 2.13 11.77 -14.72
C SER A 208 3.34 11.82 -13.77
N THR A 209 4.38 12.54 -14.16
CA THR A 209 5.19 13.26 -13.19
C THR A 209 4.33 14.42 -12.70
N LEU A 210 3.72 14.31 -11.52
CA LEU A 210 2.84 15.33 -10.97
C LEU A 210 3.57 16.69 -10.91
N PRO A 211 3.10 17.74 -11.64
CA PRO A 211 3.73 19.04 -11.61
C PRO A 211 3.29 19.81 -10.36
N GLY A 212 4.24 20.11 -9.46
CA GLY A 212 4.02 20.93 -8.27
C GLY A 212 4.63 20.32 -7.00
N PRO A 213 4.85 21.12 -5.94
CA PRO A 213 5.40 20.59 -4.69
C PRO A 213 4.34 19.79 -3.93
N GLU A 214 4.57 18.48 -3.76
CA GLU A 214 3.83 17.63 -2.82
C GLU A 214 4.02 18.16 -1.38
N GLN A 215 2.93 18.24 -0.61
CA GLN A 215 2.95 18.70 0.78
C GLN A 215 2.64 17.56 1.74
N VAL A 216 3.54 17.32 2.69
CA VAL A 216 3.44 16.25 3.68
C VAL A 216 3.12 16.86 5.05
N GLU A 217 2.05 16.39 5.69
CA GLU A 217 1.59 16.87 6.99
C GLU A 217 1.38 15.68 7.95
N ASP A 218 1.68 15.88 9.23
CA ASP A 218 1.34 14.90 10.27
C ASP A 218 -0.18 14.89 10.50
N MET A 219 -0.75 13.71 10.60
CA MET A 219 -2.17 13.56 10.88
C MET A 219 -2.39 13.27 12.37
N PRO A 220 -3.20 14.09 13.07
CA PRO A 220 -3.44 13.89 14.50
C PRO A 220 -4.20 12.58 14.76
N GLU A 221 -3.88 11.90 15.86
CA GLU A 221 -4.50 10.62 16.23
C GLU A 221 -6.03 10.70 16.38
N ALA A 222 -6.57 11.88 16.69
CA ALA A 222 -8.00 12.14 16.76
C ALA A 222 -8.73 11.97 15.40
N GLY A 223 -8.01 11.91 14.28
CA GLY A 223 -8.56 11.70 12.93
C GLY A 223 -8.81 10.24 12.54
N PHE A 224 -8.58 9.27 13.45
CA PHE A 224 -8.80 7.85 13.17
C PHE A 224 -10.28 7.40 13.25
N THR A 225 -11.20 8.27 13.69
CA THR A 225 -12.61 7.91 13.81
C THR A 225 -13.28 7.88 12.43
N ALA A 226 -13.78 6.71 12.02
CA ALA A 226 -14.73 6.61 10.93
C ALA A 226 -15.93 7.52 11.22
N SER A 227 -16.28 8.39 10.27
CA SER A 227 -17.57 9.08 10.31
C SER A 227 -18.67 8.04 10.35
N ALA A 228 -19.43 8.01 11.45
CA ALA A 228 -20.59 7.13 11.58
C ALA A 228 -21.54 7.36 10.39
N PRO A 229 -22.19 6.30 9.86
CA PRO A 229 -23.18 6.48 8.82
C PRO A 229 -24.33 7.36 9.36
N PRO A 230 -24.82 8.32 8.56
CA PRO A 230 -25.93 9.17 8.98
C PRO A 230 -27.18 8.31 9.09
N GLY A 231 -27.64 8.01 10.31
CA GLY A 231 -28.92 7.32 10.50
C GLY A 231 -29.15 6.55 11.79
N ALA A 232 -28.17 6.41 12.69
CA ALA A 232 -28.39 5.70 13.95
C ALA A 232 -28.89 6.66 15.06
N THR A 233 -30.15 7.10 14.98
CA THR A 233 -30.85 7.63 16.17
C THR A 233 -31.73 6.54 16.76
N GLN A 234 -31.43 6.17 18.00
CA GLN A 234 -32.28 5.38 18.88
C GLN A 234 -33.68 5.99 18.98
N GLN A 235 -34.72 5.17 18.80
CA GLN A 235 -35.93 5.27 19.60
C GLN A 235 -36.58 3.90 19.78
N GLN A 236 -36.43 3.36 20.99
CA GLN A 236 -37.40 2.42 21.56
C GLN A 236 -38.63 3.21 22.01
N GLN A 237 -39.82 2.79 21.58
CA GLN A 237 -41.01 2.69 22.43
C GLN A 237 -42.08 1.83 21.74
N ALA A 238 -42.81 1.09 22.58
CA ALA A 238 -43.64 -0.05 22.23
C ALA A 238 -45.14 0.29 22.10
N ALA A 239 -45.85 -0.65 21.48
CA ALA A 239 -47.26 -1.04 21.64
C ALA A 239 -48.36 -0.39 20.77
N GLY A 240 -49.22 -1.26 20.20
CA GLY A 240 -50.66 -1.01 20.09
C GLY A 240 -51.30 -1.12 18.70
N TRP A 241 -52.19 -2.11 18.54
CA TRP A 241 -53.05 -2.46 17.40
C TRP A 241 -53.78 -1.34 16.63
N GLY A 242 -54.11 -1.61 15.35
CA GLY A 242 -55.28 -1.01 14.67
C GLY A 242 -55.26 -1.06 13.14
N ALA A 243 -56.36 -1.50 12.53
CA ALA A 243 -56.53 -1.86 11.13
C ALA A 243 -56.47 -0.74 10.07
N ALA A 244 -56.10 -1.17 8.85
CA ALA A 244 -56.59 -0.78 7.52
C ALA A 244 -56.55 0.71 7.07
N ARG A 245 -55.81 0.96 5.98
CA ARG A 245 -56.37 1.36 4.66
C ARG A 245 -55.30 1.50 3.58
N GLU A 246 -55.69 1.08 2.38
CA GLU A 246 -55.00 1.28 1.11
C GLU A 246 -54.76 2.77 0.79
N ALA A 247 -53.58 3.08 0.25
CA ALA A 247 -53.41 4.14 -0.74
C ALA A 247 -52.09 3.91 -1.52
N ASP A 248 -52.29 3.49 -2.76
CA ASP A 248 -51.51 3.72 -3.95
C ASP A 248 -50.52 4.91 -3.91
N GLN A 249 -49.24 4.66 -4.25
CA GLN A 249 -48.41 5.51 -5.14
C GLN A 249 -46.94 5.00 -5.26
N GLY A 250 -46.59 4.59 -6.48
CA GLY A 250 -45.31 4.89 -7.15
C GLY A 250 -44.00 4.44 -6.49
N LEU A 251 -43.58 3.20 -6.74
CA LEU A 251 -42.19 2.76 -6.58
C LEU A 251 -41.36 3.08 -7.82
N GLY A 252 -40.20 3.70 -7.62
CA GLY A 252 -39.03 3.44 -8.45
C GLY A 252 -38.31 4.68 -8.96
N GLN A 253 -37.36 5.19 -8.17
CA GLN A 253 -35.96 5.43 -8.55
C GLN A 253 -35.30 6.33 -7.50
N GLY A 254 -34.61 5.70 -6.55
CA GLY A 254 -33.60 6.34 -5.71
C GLY A 254 -32.30 5.59 -5.93
N GLN A 255 -31.49 6.04 -6.89
CA GLN A 255 -30.09 5.64 -6.99
C GLN A 255 -29.36 6.28 -5.80
N GLY A 256 -29.14 5.50 -4.75
CA GLY A 256 -28.06 5.75 -3.81
C GLY A 256 -26.80 5.11 -4.39
N GLU A 257 -26.18 5.78 -5.36
CA GLU A 257 -24.75 5.56 -5.58
C GLU A 257 -24.05 6.19 -4.37
N ASP A 258 -23.50 5.34 -3.50
CA ASP A 258 -22.47 5.75 -2.54
C ASP A 258 -21.25 6.19 -3.36
N ASP A 259 -21.31 7.42 -3.85
CA ASP A 259 -20.22 8.12 -4.52
C ASP A 259 -19.11 8.26 -3.46
N LEU A 260 -18.07 7.43 -3.58
CA LEU A 260 -16.82 7.64 -2.87
C LEU A 260 -16.30 9.01 -3.33
N ASP A 261 -16.50 10.04 -2.51
CA ASP A 261 -16.12 11.42 -2.81
C ASP A 261 -14.59 11.50 -2.87
N PHE A 262 -13.99 11.24 -4.04
CA PHE A 262 -12.55 11.36 -4.34
C PHE A 262 -12.08 12.83 -4.35
N ARG A 263 -12.77 13.73 -3.65
CA ARG A 263 -12.67 15.19 -3.84
C ARG A 263 -11.42 15.85 -3.27
N ASP A 264 -10.56 15.13 -2.58
CA ASP A 264 -9.26 15.63 -2.16
C ASP A 264 -8.18 14.74 -2.77
N ASP A 265 -7.35 15.28 -3.66
CA ASP A 265 -6.15 14.65 -4.25
C ASP A 265 -5.13 14.29 -3.16
N VAL A 266 -5.43 13.26 -2.39
CA VAL A 266 -4.73 12.93 -1.16
C VAL A 266 -4.31 11.47 -1.18
N ALA A 267 -3.07 11.26 -0.74
CA ALA A 267 -2.56 9.96 -0.33
C ALA A 267 -2.18 9.99 1.15
N TYR A 268 -2.20 8.83 1.78
CA TYR A 268 -1.83 8.62 3.17
C TYR A 268 -0.58 7.76 3.21
N ILE A 269 0.40 8.19 4.02
CA ILE A 269 1.63 7.44 4.29
C ILE A 269 1.52 6.88 5.69
N TYR A 270 1.36 5.57 5.78
CA TYR A 270 1.35 4.79 7.00
C TYR A 270 2.78 4.37 7.32
N MET A 271 3.26 4.67 8.53
CA MET A 271 4.55 4.21 9.04
C MET A 271 4.28 3.33 10.26
N MET A 272 4.57 2.05 10.12
CA MET A 272 4.24 1.02 11.09
C MET A 272 5.52 0.36 11.60
N THR A 273 5.79 0.51 12.89
CA THR A 273 7.00 -0.02 13.53
C THR A 273 6.69 -1.34 14.22
N LYS A 274 7.44 -2.39 13.88
CA LYS A 274 7.45 -3.69 14.56
C LYS A 274 8.42 -3.65 15.73
#